data_AF-A0A498E3U7-F1
#
_entry.id   AF-A0A498E3U7-F1
#
_cell.length_a   1.000
_cell.length_b   1.000
_cell.length_c   1.000
_cell.angle_alpha   90.00
_cell.angle_beta   90.00
_cell.angle_gamma   90.00
#
_symmetry.space_group_name_H-M   'P 1'
#
loop_
_entity.id
_entity.type
_entity.pdbx_description
1 polymer ?
#
loop_
_entity_poly.entity_id
_entity_poly.type
_entity_poly.pdbx_seq_one_letter_code
_entity_poly.pdbx_strand_id
1 'polypeptide(L)'
;MPIYLPAPAPRLGGPDGRGWTRLSIASMGGLGGDECALRPLDYTHWLESYADTRHARYGGYGACVRAGQCNECPILAARSHLDAFDSRVLVRVHPEDGRPYLMSRPEDGWASGALRWSWERLARMEGWEPDGRHQDQHGGGFWLKRVGGEPS
;
A
#
# COMPACT_ATOMS: atom_id res chain seq x y z
N MET A 1 14.45 9.77 -5.14
CA MET A 1 13.20 9.01 -4.86
C MET A 1 12.15 10.02 -4.42
N PRO A 2 11.12 10.35 -5.23
CA PRO A 2 10.02 11.17 -4.77
C PRO A 2 9.17 10.31 -3.83
N ILE A 3 9.48 10.43 -2.55
CA ILE A 3 8.67 9.87 -1.46
C ILE A 3 7.53 10.82 -1.14
N TYR A 4 7.73 12.11 -1.41
CA TYR A 4 6.75 13.17 -1.21
C TYR A 4 5.92 13.37 -2.48
N LEU A 5 4.60 13.32 -2.32
CA LEU A 5 3.62 13.49 -3.39
C LEU A 5 2.77 14.71 -3.07
N PRO A 6 3.03 15.88 -3.68
CA PRO A 6 2.30 17.10 -3.35
C PRO A 6 0.84 16.98 -3.75
N ALA A 7 -0.05 17.55 -2.93
CA ALA A 7 -1.46 17.65 -3.29
C ALA A 7 -1.62 18.47 -4.58
N PRO A 8 -2.44 18.01 -5.55
CA PRO A 8 -2.65 18.74 -6.79
C PRO A 8 -3.32 20.08 -6.50
N ALA A 9 -2.81 21.14 -7.13
CA ALA A 9 -3.42 22.46 -7.02
C ALA A 9 -4.89 22.42 -7.48
N PRO A 10 -5.83 22.99 -6.70
CA PRO A 10 -7.22 23.08 -7.12
C PRO A 10 -7.31 23.82 -8.45
N ARG A 11 -7.93 23.22 -9.48
CA ARG A 11 -8.26 23.95 -10.71
C ARG A 11 -9.50 24.80 -10.43
N LEU A 12 -9.28 26.09 -10.20
CA LEU A 12 -10.32 27.09 -10.12
C LEU A 12 -10.82 27.38 -11.55
N GLY A 13 -11.95 26.81 -11.93
CA GLY A 13 -12.49 26.98 -13.28
C GLY A 13 -13.74 26.17 -13.60
N GLY A 14 -14.55 25.83 -12.59
CA GLY A 14 -15.85 25.19 -12.79
C GLY A 14 -16.80 26.10 -13.59
N PRO A 15 -17.77 25.54 -14.34
CA PRO A 15 -18.70 26.31 -15.20
C PRO A 15 -19.59 27.30 -14.43
N ASP A 16 -19.65 27.20 -13.10
CA ASP A 16 -20.39 28.08 -12.20
C ASP A 16 -19.57 29.30 -11.70
N GLY A 17 -18.30 29.43 -12.09
CA GLY A 17 -17.42 30.54 -11.68
C GLY A 17 -17.09 30.56 -10.17
N ARG A 18 -17.53 29.53 -9.42
CA ARG A 18 -17.38 29.42 -7.95
C ARG A 18 -16.31 28.41 -7.53
N GLY A 19 -15.53 27.89 -8.47
CA GLY A 19 -14.31 27.15 -8.16
C GLY A 19 -14.51 25.75 -7.57
N TRP A 20 -15.72 25.20 -7.55
CA TRP A 20 -15.95 23.84 -7.09
C TRP A 20 -15.44 22.84 -8.14
N THR A 21 -14.19 22.39 -8.00
CA THR A 21 -13.66 21.29 -8.82
C THR A 21 -14.18 19.95 -8.28
N ARG A 22 -14.57 19.01 -9.15
CA ARG A 22 -14.96 17.62 -8.80
C ARG A 22 -13.95 16.87 -7.91
N LEU A 23 -12.71 17.35 -7.80
CA LEU A 23 -11.67 16.86 -6.88
C LEU A 23 -12.00 17.08 -5.40
N SER A 24 -12.93 17.98 -5.07
CA SER A 24 -13.38 18.24 -3.70
C SER A 24 -14.10 17.05 -3.04
N ILE A 25 -14.60 16.08 -3.82
CA ILE A 25 -15.31 14.90 -3.30
C ILE A 25 -14.42 13.66 -3.29
N ALA A 26 -13.51 13.49 -4.26
CA ALA A 26 -12.54 12.38 -4.25
C ALA A 26 -11.50 12.50 -3.11
N SER A 27 -11.35 13.71 -2.54
CA SER A 27 -10.52 13.98 -1.36
C SER A 27 -11.24 13.74 -0.02
N MET A 28 -12.52 13.30 -0.04
CA MET A 28 -13.29 12.99 1.17
C MET A 28 -13.09 11.55 1.69
N GLY A 29 -12.03 10.88 1.25
CA GLY A 29 -11.41 9.74 1.96
C GLY A 29 -10.17 10.13 2.78
N GLY A 30 -9.77 11.41 2.78
CA GLY A 30 -8.63 11.92 3.51
C GLY A 30 -8.28 13.35 3.08
N LEU A 31 -8.82 14.32 3.83
CA LEU A 31 -8.38 15.72 3.98
C LEU A 31 -7.16 16.13 3.13
N GLY A 32 -7.36 17.02 2.16
CA GLY A 32 -6.39 17.45 1.15
C GLY A 32 -5.06 17.95 1.72
N GLY A 33 -4.06 17.07 1.73
CA GLY A 33 -2.69 17.34 2.09
C GLY A 33 -1.76 16.42 1.31
N ASP A 34 -0.46 16.68 1.38
CA ASP A 34 0.51 15.91 0.62
C ASP A 34 0.53 14.44 1.07
N GLU A 35 0.83 13.56 0.13
CA GLU A 35 0.89 12.11 0.34
C GLU A 35 2.33 11.59 0.40
N CYS A 36 2.49 10.35 0.85
CA CYS A 36 3.78 9.67 0.95
C CYS A 36 3.79 8.38 0.13
N ALA A 37 4.63 8.29 -0.90
CA ALA A 37 4.77 7.12 -1.77
C ALA A 37 5.24 5.84 -1.05
N LEU A 38 5.59 5.92 0.24
CA LEU A 38 5.92 4.77 1.09
C LEU A 38 4.77 4.34 2.01
N ARG A 39 3.60 4.96 1.88
CA ARG A 39 2.40 4.65 2.65
C ARG A 39 1.26 4.22 1.72
N PRO A 40 1.43 3.18 0.89
CA PRO A 40 0.35 2.74 0.01
C PRO A 40 -0.91 2.40 0.81
N LEU A 41 -2.08 2.60 0.21
CA LEU A 41 -3.37 2.26 0.82
C LEU A 41 -4.04 1.04 0.20
N ASP A 42 -3.49 0.54 -0.91
CA ASP A 42 -3.97 -0.64 -1.63
C ASP A 42 -2.84 -1.39 -2.33
N TYR A 43 -3.18 -2.51 -2.95
CA TYR A 43 -2.25 -3.38 -3.66
C TYR A 43 -1.53 -2.70 -4.83
N THR A 44 -2.23 -1.90 -5.63
CA THR A 44 -1.66 -1.27 -6.83
C THR A 44 -0.58 -0.29 -6.42
N HIS A 45 -0.89 0.57 -5.46
CA HIS A 45 0.08 1.55 -4.93
C HIS A 45 1.18 0.86 -4.12
N TRP A 46 0.91 -0.29 -3.48
CA TRP A 46 1.95 -1.09 -2.86
C TRP A 46 2.96 -1.64 -3.87
N LEU A 47 2.50 -2.16 -5.02
CA LEU A 47 3.39 -2.59 -6.09
C LEU A 47 4.24 -1.43 -6.64
N GLU A 48 3.64 -0.25 -6.83
CA GLU A 48 4.38 0.96 -7.24
C GLU A 48 5.45 1.33 -6.20
N SER A 49 5.08 1.32 -4.92
CA SER A 49 5.99 1.60 -3.79
C SER A 49 7.17 0.62 -3.75
N TYR A 50 6.87 -0.66 -3.94
CA TYR A 50 7.85 -1.75 -3.91
C TYR A 50 8.82 -1.67 -5.10
N ALA A 51 8.29 -1.45 -6.30
CA ALA A 51 9.08 -1.47 -7.53
C ALA A 51 9.92 -0.20 -7.72
N ASP A 52 9.26 0.97 -7.76
CA ASP A 52 9.94 2.25 -7.94
C ASP A 52 9.03 3.44 -7.60
N THR A 53 9.24 4.01 -6.41
CA THR A 53 8.55 5.24 -5.97
C THR A 53 8.68 6.43 -6.93
N ARG A 54 9.64 6.45 -7.87
CA ARG A 54 9.78 7.52 -8.88
C ARG A 54 8.58 7.68 -9.81
N HIS A 55 7.78 6.64 -9.96
CA HIS A 55 6.60 6.65 -10.82
C HIS A 55 5.29 6.87 -10.05
N ALA A 56 5.35 6.96 -8.72
CA ALA A 56 4.18 7.15 -7.87
C ALA A 56 3.47 8.49 -8.18
N ARG A 57 2.14 8.44 -8.20
CA ARG A 57 1.27 9.60 -8.43
C ARG A 57 0.33 9.79 -7.24
N TYR A 58 -0.04 11.04 -6.98
CA TYR A 58 -1.01 11.39 -5.94
C TYR A 58 -2.34 10.64 -6.15
N GLY A 59 -2.97 10.17 -5.07
CA GLY A 59 -4.33 9.63 -5.06
C GLY A 59 -4.46 8.15 -4.64
N GLY A 60 -3.50 7.63 -3.86
CA GLY A 60 -3.49 6.21 -3.46
C GLY A 60 -2.60 5.89 -2.27
N TYR A 61 -2.16 6.94 -1.58
CA TYR A 61 -1.15 6.89 -0.56
C TYR A 61 -1.63 7.64 0.69
N GLY A 62 -1.16 7.22 1.85
CA GLY A 62 -1.43 7.87 3.12
C GLY A 62 -0.72 9.22 3.24
N ALA A 63 -1.24 10.06 4.13
CA ALA A 63 -0.73 11.41 4.37
C ALA A 63 0.78 11.45 4.65
N CYS A 64 1.43 12.49 4.16
CA CYS A 64 2.81 12.79 4.47
C CYS A 64 2.92 13.36 5.89
N VAL A 65 3.81 12.78 6.70
CA VAL A 65 4.03 13.20 8.10
C VAL A 65 5.04 14.37 8.23
N ARG A 66 5.74 14.71 7.15
CA ARG A 66 6.89 15.64 7.17
C ARG A 66 6.94 16.62 5.98
N ALA A 67 5.85 16.80 5.24
CA ALA A 67 5.71 17.81 4.16
C ALA A 67 6.96 17.97 3.25
N GLY A 68 7.54 16.85 2.79
CA GLY A 68 8.70 16.86 1.90
C GLY A 68 10.07 16.77 2.58
N GLN A 69 10.14 16.80 3.91
CA GLN A 69 11.38 16.55 4.67
C GLN A 69 11.63 15.04 4.79
N CYS A 70 11.92 14.39 3.65
CA CYS A 70 12.06 12.94 3.57
C CYS A 70 13.32 12.42 4.26
N ASN A 71 14.40 13.20 4.35
CA ASN A 71 15.71 12.74 4.84
C ASN A 71 15.67 12.22 6.30
N GLU A 72 14.75 12.73 7.11
CA GLU A 72 14.57 12.33 8.52
C GLU A 72 13.24 11.60 8.75
N CYS A 73 12.60 11.15 7.67
CA CYS A 73 11.28 10.53 7.78
C CYS A 73 11.41 9.15 8.46
N PRO A 74 10.75 8.90 9.61
CA PRO A 74 10.85 7.62 10.32
C PRO A 74 10.39 6.44 9.45
N ILE A 75 9.51 6.69 8.48
CA ILE A 75 9.03 5.69 7.51
C ILE A 75 10.17 5.15 6.63
N LEU A 76 11.20 5.98 6.35
CA LEU A 76 12.39 5.53 5.62
C LEU A 76 13.31 4.66 6.48
N ALA A 77 13.42 4.96 7.77
CA ALA A 77 14.25 4.17 8.69
C ALA A 77 13.56 2.86 9.09
N ALA A 78 12.23 2.83 9.11
CA ALA A 78 11.45 1.66 9.47
C ALA A 78 11.59 0.57 8.40
N ARG A 79 12.14 -0.58 8.83
CA ARG A 79 12.14 -1.83 8.07
C ARG A 79 11.23 -2.82 8.78
N SER A 80 10.50 -3.61 8.00
CA SER A 80 9.62 -4.65 8.52
C SER A 80 10.18 -6.02 8.16
N HIS A 81 10.22 -6.91 9.14
CA HIS A 81 10.57 -8.31 8.94
C HIS A 81 9.31 -9.17 9.03
N LEU A 82 9.28 -10.19 8.18
CA LEU A 82 8.29 -11.25 8.24
C LEU A 82 9.01 -12.56 8.49
N ASP A 83 8.80 -13.07 9.70
CA ASP A 83 9.20 -14.41 10.10
C ASP A 83 8.08 -15.39 9.70
N ALA A 84 8.25 -16.03 8.55
CA ALA A 84 7.44 -17.15 8.12
C ALA A 84 8.34 -18.35 7.86
N PHE A 85 7.83 -19.56 8.10
CA PHE A 85 8.56 -20.80 7.84
C PHE A 85 8.59 -21.13 6.34
N ASP A 86 7.49 -20.87 5.65
CA ASP A 86 7.35 -21.15 4.23
C ASP A 86 8.20 -20.20 3.37
N SER A 87 8.50 -20.64 2.15
CA SER A 87 9.12 -19.82 1.10
C SER A 87 8.11 -18.92 0.39
N ARG A 88 6.81 -19.15 0.61
CA ARG A 88 5.71 -18.41 0.00
C ARG A 88 4.58 -18.20 1.00
N VAL A 89 4.04 -16.99 1.07
CA VAL A 89 2.97 -16.62 2.02
C VAL A 89 1.84 -15.91 1.26
N LEU A 90 0.59 -16.29 1.52
CA LEU A 90 -0.56 -15.60 0.96
C LEU A 90 -0.90 -14.37 1.80
N VAL A 91 -1.03 -13.23 1.14
CA VAL A 91 -1.61 -12.02 1.72
C VAL A 91 -3.02 -11.85 1.19
N ARG A 92 -4.03 -11.94 2.06
CA ARG A 92 -5.43 -11.65 1.71
C ARG A 92 -5.78 -10.21 2.04
N VAL A 93 -6.56 -9.57 1.18
CA VAL A 93 -7.10 -8.23 1.46
C VAL A 93 -8.52 -8.41 1.96
N HIS A 94 -8.79 -7.98 3.19
CA HIS A 94 -10.12 -8.12 3.75
C HIS A 94 -11.09 -7.17 3.00
N PRO A 95 -12.23 -7.66 2.53
CA PRO A 95 -13.11 -6.91 1.63
C PRO A 95 -13.73 -5.67 2.27
N GLU A 96 -13.91 -5.67 3.59
CA GLU A 96 -14.57 -4.56 4.31
C GLU A 96 -13.61 -3.46 4.77
N ASP A 97 -12.40 -3.81 5.24
CA ASP A 97 -11.46 -2.83 5.81
C ASP A 97 -10.30 -2.52 4.85
N GLY A 98 -10.21 -3.24 3.73
CA GLY A 98 -9.17 -3.07 2.72
C GLY A 98 -7.77 -3.39 3.21
N ARG A 99 -7.60 -4.03 4.38
CA ARG A 99 -6.30 -4.27 4.97
C ARG A 99 -5.73 -5.64 4.61
N PRO A 100 -4.40 -5.76 4.56
CA PRO A 100 -3.74 -7.03 4.30
C PRO A 100 -3.68 -7.90 5.56
N TYR A 101 -3.91 -9.20 5.38
CA TYR A 101 -3.78 -10.23 6.38
C TYR A 101 -2.85 -11.32 5.84
N LEU A 102 -1.81 -11.65 6.59
CA LEU A 102 -0.94 -12.79 6.28
C LEU A 102 -1.61 -14.08 6.72
N MET A 103 -1.74 -15.01 5.80
CA MET A 103 -2.41 -16.29 6.05
C MET A 103 -1.37 -17.37 6.37
N SER A 104 -1.53 -18.04 7.51
CA SER A 104 -0.71 -19.21 7.85
C SER A 104 -1.14 -20.47 7.08
N ARG A 105 -2.45 -20.68 6.92
CA ARG A 105 -3.05 -21.77 6.13
C ARG A 105 -4.05 -21.20 5.13
N PRO A 106 -3.60 -20.85 3.91
CA PRO A 106 -4.44 -20.24 2.87
C PRO A 106 -5.73 -21.01 2.55
N GLU A 107 -5.68 -22.34 2.64
CA GLU A 107 -6.74 -23.31 2.36
C GLU A 107 -7.90 -23.28 3.38
N ASP A 108 -7.62 -22.90 4.62
CA ASP A 108 -8.64 -22.75 5.67
C ASP A 108 -9.38 -21.40 5.57
N GLY A 109 -9.01 -20.55 4.60
CA GLY A 109 -9.59 -19.23 4.41
C GLY A 109 -9.46 -18.35 5.66
N TRP A 110 -10.48 -17.55 5.96
CA TRP A 110 -10.49 -16.65 7.12
C TRP A 110 -10.56 -17.36 8.49
N ALA A 111 -10.80 -18.67 8.51
CA ALA A 111 -10.73 -19.47 9.74
C ALA A 111 -9.29 -19.84 10.15
N SER A 112 -8.32 -19.67 9.23
CA SER A 112 -6.90 -19.80 9.52
C SER A 112 -6.43 -18.77 10.54
N GLY A 113 -5.35 -19.08 11.26
CA GLY A 113 -4.55 -18.04 11.92
C GLY A 113 -4.14 -17.00 10.89
N ALA A 114 -4.62 -15.77 11.06
CA ALA A 114 -4.36 -14.65 10.16
C ALA A 114 -3.73 -13.50 10.96
N LEU A 115 -2.57 -13.02 10.52
CA LEU A 115 -1.89 -11.90 11.15
C LEU A 115 -2.21 -10.61 10.39
N ARG A 116 -2.85 -9.65 11.07
CA ARG A 116 -3.14 -8.35 10.49
C ARG A 116 -1.86 -7.58 10.20
N TRP A 117 -1.75 -7.05 8.99
CA TRP A 117 -0.65 -6.22 8.54
C TRP A 117 -1.15 -4.85 8.08
N SER A 118 -0.21 -3.95 7.77
CA SER A 118 -0.50 -2.71 7.06
C SER A 118 0.24 -2.68 5.73
N TRP A 119 -0.35 -1.99 4.76
CA TRP A 119 0.28 -1.72 3.47
C TRP A 119 1.65 -1.03 3.60
N GLU A 120 1.78 -0.11 4.55
CA GLU A 120 3.06 0.55 4.88
C GLU A 120 4.12 -0.47 5.33
N ARG A 121 3.77 -1.43 6.19
CA ARG A 121 4.71 -2.48 6.62
C ARG A 121 5.09 -3.40 5.47
N LEU A 122 4.15 -3.74 4.59
CA LEU A 122 4.43 -4.54 3.39
C LEU A 122 5.35 -3.80 2.42
N ALA A 123 5.20 -2.49 2.24
CA ALA A 123 6.04 -1.68 1.35
C ALA A 123 7.50 -1.57 1.83
N ARG A 124 7.73 -1.82 3.12
CA ARG A 124 9.04 -1.76 3.79
C ARG A 124 9.54 -3.14 4.22
N MET A 125 8.95 -4.20 3.67
CA MET A 125 9.32 -5.56 4.00
C MET A 125 10.65 -5.94 3.35
N GLU A 126 11.51 -6.61 4.10
CA GLU A 126 12.77 -7.13 3.58
C GLU A 126 12.72 -8.64 3.36
N GLY A 127 13.42 -9.12 2.33
CA GLY A 127 13.59 -10.55 2.07
C GLY A 127 12.38 -11.22 1.40
N TRP A 128 11.39 -10.43 0.98
CA TRP A 128 10.19 -10.92 0.29
C TRP A 128 9.87 -10.06 -0.93
N GLU A 129 9.33 -10.67 -1.97
CA GLU A 129 8.94 -10.02 -3.21
C GLU A 129 7.51 -10.43 -3.66
N PRO A 130 6.80 -9.56 -4.40
CA PRO A 130 5.50 -9.90 -4.97
C PRO A 130 5.59 -11.12 -5.90
N ASP A 131 4.64 -12.03 -5.77
CA ASP A 131 4.54 -13.26 -6.57
C ASP A 131 3.15 -13.44 -7.19
N GLY A 132 2.59 -12.33 -7.67
CA GLY A 132 1.34 -12.31 -8.43
C GLY A 132 0.08 -12.29 -7.58
N ARG A 133 -1.03 -11.94 -8.24
CA ARG A 133 -2.36 -11.91 -7.63
C ARG A 133 -2.91 -13.31 -7.41
N HIS A 134 -3.74 -13.44 -6.39
CA HIS A 134 -4.44 -14.66 -6.03
C HIS A 134 -5.93 -14.37 -5.82
N GLN A 135 -6.79 -15.30 -6.24
CA GLN A 135 -8.22 -15.20 -6.05
C GLN A 135 -8.79 -16.61 -5.85
N ASP A 136 -9.60 -16.78 -4.81
CA ASP A 136 -10.36 -18.00 -4.57
C ASP A 136 -11.70 -17.70 -3.89
N GLN A 137 -12.37 -18.76 -3.43
CA GLN A 137 -13.66 -18.72 -2.73
C GLN A 137 -13.65 -17.92 -1.42
N HIS A 138 -12.48 -17.68 -0.82
CA HIS A 138 -12.32 -16.91 0.42
C HIS A 138 -11.99 -15.44 0.14
N GLY A 139 -11.78 -15.05 -1.11
CA GLY A 139 -11.57 -13.66 -1.53
C GLY A 139 -10.28 -13.44 -2.30
N GLY A 140 -9.95 -12.17 -2.49
CA GLY A 140 -8.79 -11.72 -3.26
C GLY A 140 -7.56 -11.48 -2.40
N GLY A 141 -6.39 -11.62 -3.02
CA GLY A 141 -5.10 -11.42 -2.38
C GLY A 141 -3.94 -11.46 -3.37
N PHE A 142 -2.76 -11.70 -2.85
CA PHE A 142 -1.54 -11.86 -3.63
C PHE A 142 -0.53 -12.67 -2.85
N TRP A 143 0.37 -13.33 -3.57
CA TRP A 143 1.44 -14.09 -2.95
C TRP A 143 2.66 -13.20 -2.73
N LEU A 144 3.37 -13.48 -1.65
CA LEU A 144 4.74 -13.06 -1.42
C LEU A 144 5.63 -14.29 -1.51
N LYS A 145 6.79 -14.17 -2.15
CA LYS A 145 7.83 -15.20 -2.15
C LYS A 145 9.11 -14.67 -1.53
N ARG A 146 9.89 -15.55 -0.91
CA ARG A 146 11.17 -15.18 -0.30
C ARG A 146 12.19 -14.86 -1.39
N VAL A 147 12.89 -13.74 -1.26
CA VAL A 147 13.96 -13.34 -2.20
C VAL A 147 15.10 -14.36 -2.10
N GLY A 148 15.46 -14.96 -3.23
CA GLY A 148 16.55 -15.95 -3.31
C GLY A 148 16.22 -17.32 -2.73
N GLY A 149 14.98 -17.59 -2.34
CA GLY A 149 14.52 -18.94 -2.04
C GLY A 149 14.14 -19.67 -3.32
N GLU A 150 14.73 -20.84 -3.59
CA GLU A 150 14.20 -21.72 -4.62
C GLU A 150 12.75 -22.11 -4.25
N PRO A 151 11.83 -22.13 -5.22
CA PRO A 151 10.50 -22.69 -4.99
C PRO A 151 10.68 -24.16 -4.60
N SER A 152 10.21 -24.52 -3.40
CA SER A 152 10.13 -25.93 -2.96
C SER A 152 8.91 -26.60 -3.59
#